data_AF-A0A6C0K8P6-F1
#
_entry.id   AF-A0A6C0K8P6-F1
#
_cell.length_a   1.000
_cell.length_b   1.000
_cell.length_c   1.000
_cell.angle_alpha   90.00
_cell.angle_beta   90.00
_cell.angle_gamma   90.00
#
_symmetry.space_group_name_H-M   'P 1'
#
loop_
_entity.id
_entity.type
_entity.pdbx_description
1 polymer ?
#
loop_
_entity_poly.entity_id
_entity_poly.type
_entity_poly.pdbx_seq_one_letter_code
_entity_poly.pdbx_strand_id
1 'polypeptide(L)'
;MDEDCFAIPDNSSDANVASVANVAAATAANATIDTCIFKSTHYDIANVIHIYLKDIHRYTENNTWEYLKTDATTKKQSWEIDVDNKELIFSIRTTVCNAFTARSLYWANAKDADDSGDSNGYNKYLDTEIISVKLLNISSKLKDNKYICVVIKECKQFFI
;
A
#
# COMPACT_ATOMS: atom_id res chain seq x y z
N MET A 1 -8.70 -57.28 -15.05
CA MET A 1 -8.21 -56.48 -16.19
C MET A 1 -9.38 -55.61 -16.63
N ASP A 2 -9.95 -54.82 -15.71
CA ASP A 2 -9.39 -53.61 -15.08
C ASP A 2 -9.36 -52.49 -16.12
N GLU A 3 -10.27 -51.51 -15.99
CA GLU A 3 -9.95 -50.07 -16.02
C GLU A 3 -11.14 -49.34 -15.36
N ASP A 4 -11.07 -49.17 -14.04
CA ASP A 4 -11.89 -48.23 -13.29
C ASP A 4 -11.49 -46.80 -13.70
N CYS A 5 -12.33 -46.12 -14.49
CA CYS A 5 -12.21 -44.69 -14.72
C CYS A 5 -12.54 -43.93 -13.42
N PHE A 6 -11.51 -43.63 -12.63
CA PHE A 6 -11.60 -42.62 -11.58
C PHE A 6 -11.88 -41.24 -12.20
N ALA A 7 -13.12 -40.77 -12.07
CA ALA A 7 -13.46 -39.37 -12.32
C ALA A 7 -12.79 -38.48 -11.24
N ILE A 8 -11.88 -37.61 -11.66
CA ILE A 8 -11.37 -36.52 -10.82
C ILE A 8 -12.46 -35.44 -10.76
N PRO A 9 -12.94 -35.01 -9.58
CA PRO A 9 -13.90 -33.92 -9.50
C PRO A 9 -13.24 -32.60 -9.91
N ASP A 10 -13.87 -31.90 -10.86
CA ASP A 10 -13.57 -30.53 -11.25
C ASP A 10 -13.77 -29.60 -10.05
N ASN A 11 -12.66 -29.14 -9.48
CA ASN A 11 -12.65 -28.17 -8.39
C ASN A 11 -12.20 -26.79 -8.91
N SER A 12 -12.84 -26.31 -9.98
CA SER A 12 -12.66 -24.95 -10.49
C SER A 12 -13.87 -24.06 -10.18
N SER A 13 -13.92 -23.47 -8.99
CA SER A 13 -14.77 -22.27 -8.80
C SER A 13 -14.36 -21.32 -7.68
N ASP A 14 -13.65 -21.76 -6.64
CA ASP A 14 -13.49 -20.88 -5.45
C ASP A 14 -12.14 -20.13 -5.34
N ALA A 15 -11.15 -20.45 -6.18
CA ALA A 15 -9.82 -19.81 -6.10
C ALA A 15 -9.73 -18.43 -6.76
N ASN A 16 -10.73 -18.01 -7.55
CA ASN A 16 -10.66 -16.80 -8.38
C ASN A 16 -11.33 -15.55 -7.75
N VAL A 17 -12.02 -15.69 -6.61
CA VAL A 17 -12.71 -14.54 -5.99
C VAL A 17 -11.77 -13.77 -5.05
N ALA A 18 -10.87 -14.47 -4.35
CA ALA A 18 -9.86 -13.86 -3.49
C ALA A 18 -8.79 -13.08 -4.28
N SER A 19 -8.48 -13.50 -5.51
CA SER A 19 -7.53 -12.81 -6.40
C SER A 19 -8.08 -11.46 -6.87
N VAL A 20 -9.37 -11.39 -7.22
CA VAL A 20 -10.01 -10.16 -7.74
C VAL A 20 -10.16 -9.11 -6.63
N ALA A 21 -10.53 -9.52 -5.41
CA ALA A 21 -10.60 -8.61 -4.26
C ALA A 21 -9.23 -8.01 -3.91
N ASN A 22 -8.17 -8.83 -3.98
CA ASN A 22 -6.79 -8.37 -3.76
C ASN A 22 -6.31 -7.43 -4.87
N VAL A 23 -6.69 -7.68 -6.13
CA VAL A 23 -6.40 -6.78 -7.25
C VAL A 23 -7.15 -5.46 -7.11
N ALA A 24 -8.41 -5.47 -6.70
CA ALA A 24 -9.21 -4.26 -6.49
C ALA A 24 -8.66 -3.40 -5.33
N ALA A 25 -8.28 -4.02 -4.21
CA ALA A 25 -7.65 -3.34 -3.09
C ALA A 25 -6.29 -2.72 -3.47
N ALA A 26 -5.45 -3.47 -4.20
CA ALA A 26 -4.21 -2.95 -4.75
C ALA A 26 -4.44 -1.80 -5.74
N THR A 27 -5.50 -1.86 -6.55
CA THR A 27 -5.87 -0.82 -7.52
C THR A 27 -6.32 0.47 -6.82
N ALA A 28 -7.12 0.36 -5.75
CA ALA A 28 -7.56 1.51 -4.96
C ALA A 28 -6.39 2.17 -4.19
N ALA A 29 -5.47 1.37 -3.66
CA ALA A 29 -4.26 1.88 -3.01
C ALA A 29 -3.35 2.62 -4.01
N ASN A 30 -3.15 2.06 -5.22
CA ASN A 30 -2.40 2.70 -6.29
C ASN A 30 -3.04 4.03 -6.74
N ALA A 31 -4.37 4.08 -6.88
CA ALA A 31 -5.07 5.31 -7.22
C ALA A 31 -4.86 6.40 -6.16
N THR A 32 -4.82 6.02 -4.88
CA THR A 32 -4.54 6.97 -3.78
C THR A 32 -3.09 7.44 -3.82
N ILE A 33 -2.11 6.57 -4.08
CA ILE A 33 -0.72 6.99 -4.29
C ILE A 33 -0.62 7.95 -5.49
N ASP A 34 -1.36 7.70 -6.56
CA ASP A 34 -1.36 8.59 -7.73
C ASP A 34 -1.94 9.97 -7.40
N THR A 35 -2.86 10.10 -6.44
CA THR A 35 -3.30 11.43 -5.99
C THR A 35 -2.16 12.24 -5.36
N CYS A 36 -1.18 11.57 -4.76
CA CYS A 36 0.01 12.22 -4.20
C CYS A 36 0.92 12.87 -5.27
N ILE A 37 0.72 12.56 -6.55
CA ILE A 37 1.44 13.19 -7.68
C ILE A 37 1.04 14.67 -7.84
N PHE A 38 -0.25 14.96 -7.62
CA PHE A 38 -0.84 16.29 -7.76
C PHE A 38 -0.75 17.09 -6.47
N LYS A 39 -0.95 16.44 -5.32
CA LYS A 39 -0.87 17.03 -3.99
C LYS A 39 -0.11 16.10 -3.07
N SER A 40 1.11 16.46 -2.68
CA SER A 40 1.96 15.66 -1.78
C SER A 40 1.94 16.23 -0.35
N THR A 41 0.76 16.67 0.09
CA THR A 41 0.62 17.21 1.45
C THR A 41 0.77 16.10 2.48
N HIS A 42 1.06 16.47 3.73
CA HIS A 42 1.11 15.49 4.82
C HIS A 42 -0.23 14.75 4.98
N TYR A 43 -1.36 15.41 4.70
CA TYR A 43 -2.70 14.82 4.71
C TYR A 43 -2.85 13.71 3.66
N ASP A 44 -2.46 13.98 2.41
CA ASP A 44 -2.58 13.01 1.31
C ASP A 44 -1.74 11.76 1.61
N ILE A 45 -0.53 11.96 2.14
CA ILE A 45 0.38 10.87 2.51
C ILE A 45 -0.15 10.11 3.73
N ALA A 46 -0.74 10.79 4.72
CA ALA A 46 -1.38 10.16 5.86
C ALA A 46 -2.58 9.29 5.46
N ASN A 47 -3.36 9.71 4.46
CA ASN A 47 -4.43 8.89 3.90
C ASN A 47 -3.89 7.61 3.24
N VAL A 48 -2.79 7.71 2.48
CA VAL A 48 -2.12 6.52 1.93
C VAL A 48 -1.66 5.59 3.06
N ILE A 49 -1.03 6.12 4.11
CA ILE A 49 -0.60 5.33 5.26
C ILE A 49 -1.80 4.60 5.89
N HIS A 50 -2.94 5.28 6.05
CA HIS A 50 -4.15 4.65 6.55
C HIS A 50 -4.59 3.46 5.72
N ILE A 51 -4.67 3.60 4.39
CA ILE A 51 -5.08 2.50 3.50
C ILE A 51 -4.20 1.25 3.69
N TYR A 52 -2.89 1.42 3.84
CA TYR A 52 -1.96 0.30 3.97
C TYR A 52 -1.90 -0.29 5.37
N LEU A 53 -2.19 0.49 6.42
CA LEU A 53 -1.88 0.10 7.80
C LEU A 53 -3.11 -0.04 8.70
N LYS A 54 -4.31 0.35 8.26
CA LYS A 54 -5.54 0.33 9.09
C LYS A 54 -5.88 -1.02 9.72
N ASP A 55 -5.47 -2.12 9.10
CA ASP A 55 -5.79 -3.47 9.58
C ASP A 55 -4.76 -4.00 10.59
N ILE A 56 -3.63 -3.30 10.75
CA ILE A 56 -2.50 -3.71 11.62
C ILE A 56 -2.07 -2.63 12.61
N HIS A 57 -2.58 -1.42 12.48
CA HIS A 57 -2.35 -0.28 13.39
C HIS A 57 -3.68 0.40 13.70
N ARG A 58 -3.84 0.85 14.94
CA ARG A 58 -5.01 1.64 15.35
C ARG A 58 -4.64 2.76 16.32
N TYR A 59 -5.44 3.80 16.33
CA TYR A 59 -5.33 4.90 17.28
C TYR A 59 -6.45 4.80 18.30
N THR A 60 -6.13 4.98 19.58
CA THR A 60 -7.10 4.86 20.68
C THR A 60 -7.41 6.22 21.30
N GLU A 61 -8.58 6.34 21.93
CA GLU A 61 -9.05 7.57 22.61
C GLU A 61 -8.06 8.09 23.68
N ASN A 62 -7.23 7.21 24.24
CA ASN A 62 -6.17 7.55 25.20
C ASN A 62 -4.92 8.17 24.52
N ASN A 63 -5.08 8.75 23.34
CA ASN A 63 -4.01 9.29 22.51
C ASN A 63 -2.86 8.32 22.21
N THR A 64 -3.13 7.01 22.25
CA THR A 64 -2.11 5.97 22.18
C THR A 64 -2.23 5.16 20.89
N TRP A 65 -1.10 4.90 20.24
CA TRP A 65 -1.02 4.01 19.09
C TRP A 65 -0.86 2.56 19.56
N GLU A 66 -1.53 1.65 18.86
CA GLU A 66 -1.40 0.22 19.07
C GLU A 66 -1.17 -0.49 17.74
N TYR A 67 -0.45 -1.61 17.78
CA TYR A 67 -0.18 -2.45 16.63
C TYR A 67 -0.65 -3.89 16.88
N LEU A 68 -1.07 -4.56 15.81
CA LEU A 68 -1.56 -5.93 15.87
C LEU A 68 -0.38 -6.89 15.82
N LYS A 69 -0.01 -7.43 16.98
CA LYS A 69 1.04 -8.44 17.07
C LYS A 69 0.45 -9.83 16.87
N THR A 70 1.10 -10.62 16.03
CA THR A 70 0.75 -12.03 15.83
C THR A 70 1.80 -12.88 16.53
N ASP A 71 1.36 -13.70 17.49
CA ASP A 71 2.24 -14.65 18.17
C ASP A 71 2.74 -15.71 17.17
N ALA A 72 4.06 -15.88 17.10
CA ALA A 72 4.69 -16.72 16.09
C ALA A 72 4.29 -18.20 16.22
N THR A 73 4.02 -18.67 17.44
CA THR A 73 3.78 -20.07 17.79
C THR A 73 2.29 -20.41 17.74
N THR A 74 1.47 -19.59 18.38
CA THR A 74 0.03 -19.83 18.57
C THR A 74 -0.83 -19.18 17.48
N LYS A 75 -0.24 -18.30 16.65
CA LYS A 75 -0.93 -17.48 15.63
C LYS A 75 -2.04 -16.61 16.19
N LYS A 76 -2.11 -16.44 17.52
CA LYS A 76 -3.07 -15.53 18.16
C LYS A 76 -2.64 -14.10 17.91
N GLN A 77 -3.63 -13.25 17.65
CA GLN A 77 -3.42 -11.84 17.42
C GLN A 77 -3.84 -11.05 18.65
N SER A 78 -3.02 -10.08 19.04
CA SER A 78 -3.30 -9.19 20.16
C SER A 78 -2.80 -7.79 19.87
N TRP A 79 -3.58 -6.80 20.27
CA TRP A 79 -3.18 -5.40 20.20
C TRP A 79 -2.19 -5.09 21.33
N GLU A 80 -1.05 -4.51 20.98
CA GLU A 80 -0.04 -4.05 21.93
C GLU A 80 0.20 -2.55 21.76
N ILE A 81 0.51 -1.87 22.86
CA ILE A 81 0.83 -0.43 22.87
C ILE A 81 2.15 -0.20 22.12
N ASP A 82 2.13 0.69 21.15
CA ASP A 82 3.30 1.10 20.38
C ASP A 82 4.03 2.25 21.08
N VAL A 83 4.98 1.89 21.95
CA VAL A 83 5.76 2.86 22.72
C VAL A 83 6.65 3.67 21.77
N ASP A 84 6.52 5.00 21.83
CA ASP A 84 7.19 5.97 20.95
C ASP A 84 6.84 5.81 19.46
N ASN A 85 5.74 5.12 19.13
CA ASN A 85 5.29 4.86 17.75
C ASN A 85 6.32 4.09 16.90
N LYS A 86 7.17 3.25 17.52
CA LYS A 86 8.28 2.56 16.85
C LYS A 86 7.79 1.59 15.78
N GLU A 87 6.75 0.82 16.07
CA GLU A 87 6.19 -0.16 15.14
C GLU A 87 5.46 0.51 13.98
N LEU A 88 4.75 1.61 14.25
CA LEU A 88 4.13 2.44 13.22
C LEU A 88 5.19 3.07 12.31
N ILE A 89 6.25 3.65 12.88
CA ILE A 89 7.40 4.20 12.13
C ILE A 89 8.04 3.11 11.26
N PHE A 90 8.25 1.92 11.82
CA PHE A 90 8.81 0.78 11.09
C PHE A 90 7.91 0.36 9.92
N SER A 91 6.60 0.25 10.16
CA SER A 91 5.62 -0.15 9.15
C SER A 91 5.48 0.86 8.01
N ILE A 92 5.52 2.16 8.32
CA ILE A 92 5.56 3.22 7.30
C ILE A 92 6.84 3.09 6.47
N ARG A 93 7.99 2.91 7.12
CA ARG A 93 9.30 2.83 6.45
C ARG A 93 9.47 1.61 5.56
N THR A 94 8.80 0.52 5.90
CA THR A 94 8.87 -0.73 5.16
C THR A 94 7.73 -0.79 4.15
N THR A 95 6.49 -0.96 4.61
CA THR A 95 5.32 -1.19 3.75
C THR A 95 5.01 0.03 2.87
N VAL A 96 4.86 1.21 3.46
CA VAL A 96 4.39 2.40 2.73
C VAL A 96 5.48 2.95 1.81
N CYS A 97 6.73 3.05 2.26
CA CYS A 97 7.85 3.42 1.39
C CYS A 97 8.01 2.46 0.21
N ASN A 98 7.87 1.15 0.43
CA ASN A 98 7.95 0.17 -0.65
C ASN A 98 6.81 0.35 -1.64
N ALA A 99 5.59 0.66 -1.17
CA ALA A 99 4.47 0.96 -2.05
C ALA A 99 4.72 2.19 -2.94
N PHE A 100 5.20 3.31 -2.37
CA PHE A 100 5.58 4.49 -3.16
C PHE A 100 6.72 4.19 -4.15
N THR A 101 7.70 3.38 -3.74
CA THR A 101 8.84 3.00 -4.58
C THR A 101 8.40 2.10 -5.73
N ALA A 102 7.56 1.10 -5.47
CA ALA A 102 7.00 0.22 -6.48
C ALA A 102 6.13 1.01 -7.48
N ARG A 103 5.32 1.95 -6.98
CA ARG A 103 4.50 2.80 -7.86
C ARG A 103 5.35 3.77 -8.69
N SER A 104 6.43 4.30 -8.13
CA SER A 104 7.43 5.08 -8.87
C SER A 104 8.03 4.26 -10.01
N LEU A 105 8.43 3.02 -9.75
CA LEU A 105 9.01 2.13 -10.76
C LEU A 105 8.02 1.78 -11.86
N TYR A 106 6.75 1.55 -11.51
CA TYR A 106 5.68 1.37 -12.49
C TYR A 106 5.62 2.55 -13.48
N TRP A 107 5.59 3.79 -12.97
CA TRP A 107 5.51 4.97 -13.84
C TRP A 107 6.79 5.18 -14.64
N ALA A 108 7.97 4.87 -14.09
CA ALA A 108 9.23 4.91 -14.83
C ALA A 108 9.22 3.95 -16.03
N ASN A 109 8.72 2.73 -15.84
CA ASN A 109 8.65 1.70 -16.89
C ASN A 109 7.44 1.88 -17.83
N ALA A 110 6.39 2.59 -17.41
CA ALA A 110 5.23 2.89 -18.26
C ALA A 110 5.60 3.75 -19.47
N LYS A 111 6.71 4.51 -19.37
CA LYS A 111 7.33 5.23 -20.49
C LYS A 111 7.66 4.31 -21.68
N ASP A 112 8.08 3.08 -21.41
CA ASP A 112 8.52 2.13 -22.43
C ASP A 112 7.34 1.42 -23.14
N ALA A 113 6.12 1.54 -22.61
CA ALA A 113 4.92 0.92 -23.19
C ALA A 113 4.25 1.80 -24.26
N ASP A 114 4.31 3.12 -24.10
CA ASP A 114 3.71 4.10 -25.03
C ASP A 114 4.56 4.40 -26.27
N ASP A 115 5.82 3.96 -26.31
CA ASP A 115 6.66 4.00 -27.52
C ASP A 115 6.18 3.00 -28.62
N SER A 116 5.12 2.24 -28.34
CA SER A 116 4.42 1.39 -29.31
C SER A 116 3.39 2.13 -30.17
N GLY A 117 3.65 3.38 -30.56
CA GLY A 117 3.15 3.96 -31.81
C GLY A 117 1.64 4.10 -32.05
N ASP A 118 0.75 3.95 -31.06
CA ASP A 118 -0.68 4.25 -31.22
C ASP A 118 -1.10 5.38 -30.28
N SER A 119 -0.90 6.61 -30.76
CA SER A 119 -1.36 7.83 -30.11
C SER A 119 -2.88 7.97 -30.27
N ASN A 120 -3.67 7.21 -29.52
CA ASN A 120 -5.10 7.46 -29.44
C ASN A 120 -5.66 7.23 -28.02
N GLY A 121 -5.57 8.29 -27.22
CA GLY A 121 -6.45 8.52 -26.07
C GLY A 121 -5.82 8.31 -24.70
N TYR A 122 -5.80 9.39 -23.92
CA TYR A 122 -5.46 9.48 -22.49
C TYR A 122 -3.98 9.69 -22.11
N ASN A 123 -3.33 10.66 -22.76
CA ASN A 123 -2.12 11.28 -22.19
C ASN A 123 -2.51 12.24 -21.04
N LYS A 124 -2.93 11.69 -19.89
CA LYS A 124 -3.25 12.46 -18.67
C LYS A 124 -1.99 12.87 -17.89
N TYR A 125 -0.84 12.31 -18.25
CA TYR A 125 0.41 12.47 -17.53
C TYR A 125 1.52 12.79 -18.53
N LEU A 126 1.66 14.09 -18.82
CA LEU A 126 2.58 14.63 -19.84
C LEU A 126 4.06 14.28 -19.61
N ASP A 127 4.42 13.70 -18.46
CA ASP A 127 5.77 13.29 -18.13
C ASP A 127 5.76 12.23 -17.01
N THR A 128 5.78 10.96 -17.40
CA THR A 128 5.84 9.81 -16.47
C THR A 128 7.15 9.79 -15.67
N GLU A 129 8.21 10.40 -16.18
CA GLU A 129 9.50 10.57 -15.48
C GLU A 129 9.33 11.55 -14.31
N ILE A 130 8.70 12.70 -14.51
CA ILE A 130 8.38 13.63 -13.42
C ILE A 130 7.55 12.96 -12.32
N ILE A 131 6.61 12.08 -12.70
CA ILE A 131 5.77 11.35 -11.76
C ILE A 131 6.60 10.39 -10.92
N SER A 132 7.41 9.55 -11.57
CA SER A 132 8.27 8.59 -10.88
C SER A 132 9.19 9.33 -9.88
N VAL A 133 9.85 10.41 -10.30
CA VAL A 133 10.71 11.22 -9.44
C VAL A 133 9.95 11.80 -8.24
N LYS A 134 8.72 12.31 -8.44
CA LYS A 134 7.89 12.82 -7.33
C LYS A 134 7.57 11.74 -6.31
N LEU A 135 7.14 10.56 -6.75
CA LEU A 135 6.79 9.45 -5.86
C LEU A 135 8.03 8.92 -5.12
N LEU A 136 9.18 8.84 -5.80
CA LEU A 136 10.45 8.46 -5.19
C LEU A 136 10.89 9.47 -4.13
N ASN A 137 10.69 10.77 -4.39
CA ASN A 137 10.98 11.82 -3.41
C ASN A 137 10.12 11.71 -2.14
N ILE A 138 8.85 11.31 -2.27
CA ILE A 138 7.99 11.03 -1.11
C ILE A 138 8.53 9.84 -0.32
N SER A 139 8.85 8.73 -1.00
CA SER A 139 9.47 7.54 -0.39
C SER A 139 10.76 7.90 0.37
N SER A 140 11.60 8.77 -0.21
CA SER A 140 12.82 9.26 0.44
C SER A 140 12.52 10.06 1.71
N LYS A 141 11.56 11.00 1.66
CA LYS A 141 11.17 11.82 2.82
C LYS A 141 10.61 10.98 3.98
N LEU A 142 9.87 9.91 3.69
CA LEU A 142 9.33 9.01 4.72
C LEU A 142 10.42 8.27 5.52
N LYS A 143 11.67 8.26 5.04
CA LYS A 143 12.82 7.73 5.79
C LYS A 143 13.34 8.72 6.83
N ASP A 144 13.07 10.02 6.68
CA ASP A 144 13.46 11.05 7.62
C ASP A 144 12.61 11.04 8.91
N ASN A 145 13.26 11.02 10.07
CA ASN A 145 12.61 10.96 11.39
C ASN A 145 11.74 12.19 11.66
N LYS A 146 12.18 13.38 11.24
CA LYS A 146 11.43 14.61 11.53
C LYS A 146 10.17 14.66 10.68
N TYR A 147 10.28 14.29 9.41
CA TYR A 147 9.17 14.25 8.47
C TYR A 147 8.11 13.22 8.88
N ILE A 148 8.51 11.97 9.18
CA ILE A 148 7.55 10.93 9.56
C ILE A 148 6.78 11.29 10.83
N CYS A 149 7.42 11.93 11.81
CA CYS A 149 6.73 12.42 13.01
C CYS A 149 5.65 13.47 12.72
N VAL A 150 5.83 14.31 11.69
CA VAL A 150 4.80 15.26 11.26
C VAL A 150 3.65 14.52 10.59
N VAL A 151 3.95 13.57 9.70
CA VAL A 151 2.92 12.78 9.02
C VAL A 151 2.11 11.91 9.99
N ILE A 152 2.74 11.30 11.00
CA ILE A 152 2.04 10.51 12.04
C ILE A 152 1.00 11.36 12.80
N LYS A 153 1.25 12.66 12.99
CA LYS A 153 0.26 13.55 13.60
C LYS A 153 -0.99 13.70 12.72
N GLU A 154 -0.79 13.80 11.41
CA GLU A 154 -1.89 13.83 10.43
C GLU A 154 -2.59 12.48 10.31
N CYS A 155 -1.90 11.35 10.54
CA CYS A 155 -2.51 10.03 10.51
C CYS A 155 -3.65 9.89 11.52
N LYS A 156 -3.57 10.56 12.68
CA LYS A 156 -4.57 10.42 13.74
C LYS A 156 -6.00 10.57 13.25
N GLN A 157 -6.28 11.54 12.36
CA GLN A 157 -7.64 11.80 11.88
C GLN A 157 -8.26 10.67 11.04
N PHE A 158 -7.44 9.74 10.54
CA PHE A 158 -7.89 8.61 9.73
C PHE A 158 -8.04 7.32 10.54
N PHE A 159 -7.42 7.23 11.72
CA PHE A 159 -7.40 6.03 12.56
C PHE A 159 -8.29 6.14 13.81
N ILE A 160 -9.16 7.16 13.87
CA ILE A 160 -10.23 7.33 14.87
C ILE A 160 -11.42 6.42 14.51
#